data_AF-A0A8H3FMR7-F1
#
_entry.id   AF-A0A8H3FMR7-F1
#
_cell.length_a   1.000
_cell.length_b   1.000
_cell.length_c   1.000
_cell.angle_alpha   90.00
_cell.angle_beta   90.00
_cell.angle_gamma   90.00
#
_symmetry.space_group_name_H-M   'P 1'
#
loop_
_entity.id
_entity.type
_entity.pdbx_description
1 polymer ?
#
loop_
_entity_poly.entity_id
_entity_poly.type
_entity_poly.pdbx_seq_one_letter_code
_entity_poly.pdbx_strand_id
1 'polypeptide(L)'
;MRDIKIEIINTTEQIGDLVDWLVFRHAPPVPYSPTMYIDLEGDDKIPKVFFDVRNDSDALFAHFRVALQGVEDVQLMESATRRTTESRKFLSGLAKCVEKDVLISLHGIDPASWKAAKEKGGRLFKAEHGGSYVVFNQRPIPEEIILYCVGDVMCLPELQDRFWKGATHRWRDLVNEETKKRVAAPQKSEYQPHGPDRAVAPWTEDQNRVLDEWNYVPPPRDYFEEDWFEEDWHDDRDDNDFEDWTRADWQGPPS
;
A
#
# COMPACT_ATOMS: atom_id res chain seq x y z
N MET A 1 -51.78 1.16 34.36
CA MET A 1 -50.33 1.40 34.30
C MET A 1 -49.70 0.07 33.92
N ARG A 2 -48.84 0.02 32.90
CA ARG A 2 -48.14 -1.24 32.56
C ARG A 2 -47.07 -1.45 33.62
N ASP A 3 -47.06 -2.60 34.28
CA ASP A 3 -46.02 -2.96 35.23
C ASP A 3 -44.67 -3.00 34.50
N ILE A 4 -43.79 -2.06 34.83
CA ILE A 4 -42.42 -2.06 34.34
C ILE A 4 -41.65 -3.02 35.24
N LYS A 5 -41.35 -4.20 34.70
CA LYS A 5 -40.43 -5.15 35.33
C LYS A 5 -39.01 -4.59 35.18
N ILE A 6 -38.31 -4.43 36.30
CA ILE A 6 -36.91 -4.01 36.34
C ILE A 6 -36.08 -5.27 36.60
N GLU A 7 -35.09 -5.51 35.76
CA GLU A 7 -34.13 -6.60 35.88
C GLU A 7 -32.71 -6.01 35.96
N ILE A 8 -31.86 -6.61 36.79
CA ILE A 8 -30.46 -6.18 36.95
C ILE A 8 -29.62 -7.01 35.99
N ILE A 9 -28.92 -6.32 35.09
CA ILE A 9 -28.02 -6.89 34.08
C ILE A 9 -26.59 -6.64 34.56
N ASN A 10 -25.85 -7.68 34.90
CA ASN A 10 -24.51 -7.53 35.48
C ASN A 10 -23.48 -8.57 35.02
N THR A 11 -23.83 -9.44 34.07
CA THR A 11 -22.86 -10.33 33.42
C THR A 11 -22.56 -9.86 32.00
N THR A 12 -21.37 -10.17 31.51
CA THR A 12 -20.96 -9.82 30.14
C THR A 12 -21.89 -10.40 29.08
N GLU A 13 -22.41 -11.61 29.30
CA GLU A 13 -23.38 -12.27 28.41
C GLU A 13 -24.71 -11.51 28.35
N GLN A 14 -25.28 -11.16 29.51
CA GLN A 14 -26.52 -10.39 29.58
C GLN A 14 -26.37 -8.96 29.02
N ILE A 15 -25.20 -8.36 29.19
CA ILE A 15 -24.86 -7.07 28.56
C ILE A 15 -24.82 -7.22 27.04
N GLY A 16 -24.20 -8.30 26.53
CA GLY A 16 -24.15 -8.62 25.11
C GLY A 16 -25.55 -8.79 24.51
N ASP A 17 -26.38 -9.63 25.13
CA ASP A 17 -27.76 -9.87 24.68
C ASP A 17 -28.61 -8.59 24.66
N LEU A 18 -28.45 -7.72 25.64
CA LEU A 18 -29.14 -6.43 25.68
C LEU A 18 -28.68 -5.52 24.53
N VAL A 19 -27.37 -5.46 24.27
CA VAL A 19 -26.80 -4.68 23.17
C VAL A 19 -27.33 -5.20 21.85
N ASP A 20 -27.26 -6.51 21.59
CA ASP A 20 -27.76 -7.13 20.37
C ASP A 20 -29.25 -6.88 20.16
N TRP A 21 -30.04 -6.95 21.23
CA TRP A 21 -31.47 -6.68 21.18
C TRP A 21 -31.79 -5.20 20.86
N LEU A 22 -31.10 -4.26 21.50
CA LEU A 22 -31.26 -2.83 21.23
C LEU A 22 -30.86 -2.49 19.80
N VAL A 23 -29.76 -3.09 19.36
CA VAL A 23 -29.21 -2.99 18.02
C VAL A 23 -30.22 -3.54 16.99
N PHE A 24 -30.77 -4.74 17.18
CA PHE A 24 -31.82 -5.30 16.31
C PHE A 24 -33.08 -4.41 16.25
N ARG A 25 -33.47 -3.80 17.38
CA ARG A 25 -34.75 -3.08 17.50
C ARG A 25 -34.69 -1.63 17.03
N HIS A 26 -33.51 -1.01 17.13
CA HIS A 26 -33.35 0.43 16.92
C HIS A 26 -32.26 0.80 15.92
N ALA A 27 -31.52 -0.16 15.36
CA ALA A 27 -30.62 0.15 14.27
C ALA A 27 -31.42 0.74 13.09
N PRO A 28 -31.01 1.91 12.56
CA PRO A 28 -31.59 2.41 11.33
C PRO A 28 -31.31 1.43 10.19
N PRO A 29 -32.05 1.48 9.06
CA PRO A 29 -31.83 0.62 7.88
C PRO A 29 -30.52 0.96 7.13
N VAL A 30 -29.57 1.58 7.80
CA VAL A 30 -28.21 1.74 7.30
C VAL A 30 -27.50 0.44 7.66
N PRO A 31 -26.94 -0.30 6.69
CA PRO A 31 -26.11 -1.45 7.02
C PRO A 31 -25.05 -0.98 8.01
N TYR A 32 -24.80 -1.76 9.07
CA TYR A 32 -23.66 -1.53 9.95
C TYR A 32 -22.48 -1.19 9.05
N SER A 33 -21.92 0.00 9.19
CA SER A 33 -20.63 0.31 8.61
C SER A 33 -19.72 -0.82 9.11
N PRO A 34 -19.24 -1.77 8.27
CA PRO A 34 -18.34 -2.81 8.71
C PRO A 34 -17.24 -2.19 9.57
N THR A 35 -16.78 -2.89 10.60
CA THR A 35 -15.71 -2.43 11.52
C THR A 35 -14.53 -1.81 10.77
N MET A 36 -14.29 -2.26 9.53
CA MET A 36 -13.40 -1.67 8.53
C MET A 36 -13.52 -0.14 8.34
N TYR A 37 -14.70 0.48 8.42
CA TYR A 37 -14.87 1.94 8.31
C TYR A 37 -14.22 2.69 9.47
N ILE A 38 -14.29 2.14 10.69
CA ILE A 38 -13.69 2.78 11.87
C ILE A 38 -12.17 2.80 11.72
N ASP A 39 -11.59 1.71 11.24
CA ASP A 39 -10.14 1.59 11.12
C ASP A 39 -9.58 2.31 9.87
N LEU A 40 -10.29 2.25 8.74
CA LEU A 40 -9.83 2.82 7.47
C LEU A 40 -10.18 4.30 7.29
N GLU A 41 -11.32 4.76 7.80
CA GLU A 41 -11.74 6.18 7.71
C GLU A 41 -11.66 6.91 9.06
N GLY A 42 -11.84 6.21 10.18
CA GLY A 42 -12.25 6.81 11.45
C GLY A 42 -11.16 7.50 12.29
N ASP A 43 -9.88 7.19 12.06
CA ASP A 43 -8.77 7.86 12.76
C ASP A 43 -7.58 8.12 11.82
N ASP A 44 -7.25 9.39 11.60
CA ASP A 44 -6.08 9.81 10.82
C ASP A 44 -4.77 9.66 11.60
N LYS A 45 -4.83 9.37 12.90
CA LYS A 45 -3.67 9.14 13.78
C LYS A 45 -3.18 7.71 13.77
N ILE A 46 -3.99 6.76 13.30
CA ILE A 46 -3.56 5.38 13.09
C ILE A 46 -3.06 5.29 11.64
N PRO A 47 -1.76 5.02 11.41
CA PRO A 47 -1.22 4.85 10.07
C PRO A 47 -1.81 3.63 9.36
N LYS A 48 -2.27 3.82 8.12
CA LYS A 48 -2.62 2.72 7.22
C LYS A 48 -1.58 2.63 6.12
N VAL A 49 -0.74 1.61 6.21
CA VAL A 49 0.39 1.43 5.33
C VAL A 49 -0.07 0.71 4.05
N PHE A 50 0.11 1.37 2.92
CA PHE A 50 -0.16 0.83 1.59
C PHE A 50 1.09 0.89 0.72
N PHE A 51 1.16 0.04 -0.29
CA PHE A 51 2.13 0.17 -1.38
C PHE A 51 1.37 0.50 -2.66
N ASP A 52 1.53 1.72 -3.17
CA ASP A 52 0.77 2.22 -4.33
C ASP A 52 -0.76 2.21 -4.14
N VAL A 53 -1.25 3.08 -3.24
CA VAL A 53 -2.65 3.11 -2.78
C VAL A 53 -3.70 3.47 -3.86
N ARG A 54 -3.27 3.83 -5.08
CA ARG A 54 -4.17 4.46 -6.07
C ARG A 54 -5.34 3.55 -6.46
N ASN A 55 -5.06 2.30 -6.81
CA ASN A 55 -6.11 1.34 -7.21
C ASN A 55 -6.88 0.81 -6.01
N ASP A 56 -6.23 0.63 -4.87
CA ASP A 56 -6.90 0.19 -3.64
C ASP A 56 -7.92 1.24 -3.17
N SER A 57 -7.53 2.51 -3.20
CA SER A 57 -8.42 3.63 -2.88
C SER A 57 -9.60 3.72 -3.85
N ASP A 58 -9.38 3.47 -5.15
CA ASP A 58 -10.45 3.45 -6.14
C ASP A 58 -11.43 2.32 -5.87
N ALA A 59 -10.94 1.09 -5.70
CA ALA A 59 -11.76 -0.08 -5.41
C ALA A 59 -12.55 0.09 -4.11
N LEU A 60 -11.90 0.54 -3.04
CA LEU A 60 -12.52 0.77 -1.74
C LEU A 60 -13.61 1.86 -1.82
N PHE A 61 -13.37 2.94 -2.55
CA PHE A 61 -14.34 4.01 -2.69
C PHE A 61 -15.49 3.63 -3.65
N ALA A 62 -15.18 2.99 -4.78
CA ALA A 62 -16.17 2.63 -5.80
C ALA A 62 -17.13 1.54 -5.32
N HIS A 63 -16.62 0.51 -4.64
CA HIS A 63 -17.42 -0.64 -4.19
C HIS A 63 -18.02 -0.44 -2.81
N PHE A 64 -17.28 0.21 -1.91
CA PHE A 64 -17.66 0.30 -0.51
C PHE A 64 -17.81 1.74 -0.02
N ARG A 65 -17.62 2.77 -0.85
CA ARG A 65 -17.68 4.18 -0.40
C ARG A 65 -16.75 4.47 0.77
N VAL A 66 -15.64 3.74 0.87
CA VAL A 66 -14.61 3.95 1.89
C VAL A 66 -13.62 5.01 1.39
N ALA A 67 -13.58 6.15 2.07
CA ALA A 67 -12.62 7.23 1.88
C ALA A 67 -11.48 7.10 2.89
N LEU A 68 -10.38 6.46 2.45
CA LEU A 68 -9.20 6.24 3.27
C LEU A 68 -8.68 7.55 3.91
N GLN A 69 -8.35 7.49 5.19
CA GLN A 69 -7.66 8.56 5.92
C GLN A 69 -6.36 8.04 6.52
N GLY A 70 -5.41 8.90 6.93
CA GLY A 70 -4.16 8.46 7.59
C GLY A 70 -3.34 7.44 6.80
N VAL A 71 -3.35 7.52 5.46
CA VAL A 71 -2.60 6.61 4.58
C VAL A 71 -1.12 7.00 4.56
N GLU A 72 -0.27 5.98 4.60
CA GLU A 72 1.16 6.06 4.40
C GLU A 72 1.54 5.20 3.19
N ASP A 73 1.92 5.85 2.08
CA ASP A 73 2.25 5.16 0.81
C ASP A 73 3.75 4.87 0.72
N VAL A 74 4.11 3.61 0.98
CA VAL A 74 5.50 3.13 1.03
C VAL A 74 6.22 3.30 -0.31
N GLN A 75 5.51 3.23 -1.44
CA GLN A 75 6.13 3.44 -2.74
C GLN A 75 6.60 4.89 -2.93
N LEU A 76 5.82 5.86 -2.44
CA LEU A 76 6.23 7.26 -2.43
C LEU A 76 7.36 7.50 -1.42
N MET A 77 7.31 6.84 -0.26
CA MET A 77 8.40 6.90 0.71
C MET A 77 9.71 6.44 0.09
N GLU A 78 9.75 5.25 -0.51
CA GLU A 78 10.95 4.73 -1.17
C GLU A 78 11.45 5.70 -2.25
N SER A 79 10.56 6.17 -3.13
CA SER A 79 10.92 7.13 -4.18
C SER A 79 11.56 8.40 -3.59
N ALA A 80 10.99 8.96 -2.53
CA ALA A 80 11.50 10.16 -1.88
C ALA A 80 12.83 9.97 -1.13
N THR A 81 13.28 8.74 -0.89
CA THR A 81 14.62 8.48 -0.32
C THR A 81 15.75 8.50 -1.34
N ARG A 82 15.45 8.39 -2.65
CA ARG A 82 16.49 8.31 -3.67
C ARG A 82 17.21 9.65 -3.84
N ARG A 83 18.50 9.58 -4.16
CA ARG A 83 19.42 10.73 -4.08
C ARG A 83 19.22 11.78 -5.16
N THR A 84 18.84 11.39 -6.38
CA THR A 84 18.83 12.27 -7.55
C THR A 84 17.46 12.32 -8.22
N THR A 85 17.13 13.46 -8.83
CA THR A 85 15.91 13.63 -9.63
C THR A 85 15.76 12.56 -10.71
N GLU A 86 16.84 12.23 -11.43
CA GLU A 86 16.82 11.17 -12.45
C GLU A 86 16.50 9.80 -11.85
N SER A 87 17.09 9.46 -10.69
CA SER A 87 16.78 8.20 -10.00
C SER A 87 15.34 8.12 -9.51
N ARG A 88 14.66 9.25 -9.30
CA ARG A 88 13.26 9.32 -8.84
C ARG A 88 12.24 9.37 -9.97
N LYS A 89 12.67 9.51 -11.22
CA LYS A 89 11.79 9.66 -12.38
C LYS A 89 10.71 8.58 -12.48
N PHE A 90 11.07 7.34 -12.19
CA PHE A 90 10.16 6.19 -12.21
C PHE A 90 10.01 5.55 -10.83
N LEU A 91 8.82 5.10 -10.51
CA LEU A 91 8.49 4.42 -9.26
C LEU A 91 8.97 2.96 -9.30
N SER A 92 9.35 2.42 -8.14
CA SER A 92 9.69 0.99 -8.01
C SER A 92 8.44 0.16 -7.72
N GLY A 93 8.40 -1.07 -8.22
CA GLY A 93 7.47 -2.10 -7.75
C GLY A 93 7.90 -2.67 -6.39
N LEU A 94 6.97 -3.31 -5.68
CA LEU A 94 7.20 -3.84 -4.34
C LEU A 94 8.38 -4.82 -4.29
N ALA A 95 8.50 -5.71 -5.28
CA ALA A 95 9.61 -6.65 -5.36
C ALA A 95 10.98 -5.95 -5.37
N LYS A 96 11.13 -4.88 -6.15
CA LYS A 96 12.37 -4.09 -6.22
C LYS A 96 12.67 -3.38 -4.90
N CYS A 97 11.64 -2.88 -4.20
CA CYS A 97 11.80 -2.30 -2.87
C CYS A 97 12.25 -3.34 -1.84
N VAL A 98 11.62 -4.52 -1.82
CA VAL A 98 12.00 -5.61 -0.92
C VAL A 98 13.44 -6.09 -1.20
N GLU A 99 13.82 -6.22 -2.47
CA GLU A 99 15.18 -6.62 -2.86
C GLU A 99 16.24 -5.60 -2.40
N LYS A 100 15.99 -4.29 -2.55
CA LYS A 100 16.96 -3.26 -2.20
C LYS A 100 17.05 -2.97 -0.70
N ASP A 101 15.92 -2.94 -0.02
CA ASP A 101 15.81 -2.39 1.33
C ASP A 101 15.63 -3.43 2.42
N VAL A 102 15.31 -4.67 2.08
CA VAL A 102 14.74 -5.61 3.06
C VAL A 102 15.52 -6.93 3.15
N LEU A 103 16.32 -7.26 2.13
CA LEU A 103 17.14 -8.49 2.08
C LEU A 103 18.16 -8.65 3.23
N ILE A 104 18.45 -7.60 4.00
CA ILE A 104 19.44 -7.65 5.09
C ILE A 104 18.78 -7.75 6.47
N SER A 105 17.51 -7.39 6.62
CA SER A 105 16.92 -7.10 7.95
C SER A 105 15.72 -7.95 8.37
N LEU A 106 15.04 -8.66 7.45
CA LEU A 106 13.94 -9.54 7.84
C LEU A 106 14.47 -10.77 8.56
N HIS A 107 14.53 -10.70 9.88
CA HIS A 107 14.68 -11.84 10.76
C HIS A 107 13.53 -12.84 10.51
N GLY A 108 13.68 -13.72 9.52
CA GLY A 108 12.82 -14.90 9.33
C GLY A 108 12.10 -15.04 7.99
N ILE A 109 12.28 -14.15 7.01
CA ILE A 109 11.67 -14.29 5.69
C ILE A 109 12.76 -14.66 4.69
N ASP A 110 12.67 -15.86 4.09
CA ASP A 110 13.55 -16.26 2.99
C ASP A 110 13.13 -15.52 1.72
N PRO A 111 13.97 -14.61 1.18
CA PRO A 111 13.61 -13.81 0.03
C PRO A 111 13.35 -14.63 -1.23
N ALA A 112 14.04 -15.77 -1.38
CA ALA A 112 13.81 -16.66 -2.50
C ALA A 112 12.40 -17.28 -2.43
N SER A 113 11.99 -17.72 -1.22
CA SER A 113 10.63 -18.22 -1.00
C SER A 113 9.55 -17.16 -1.23
N TRP A 114 9.78 -15.91 -0.79
CA TRP A 114 8.84 -14.80 -0.98
C TRP A 114 8.65 -14.50 -2.48
N LYS A 115 9.75 -14.40 -3.22
CA LYS A 115 9.72 -14.15 -4.67
C LYS A 115 9.04 -15.29 -5.42
N ALA A 116 9.36 -16.54 -5.07
CA ALA A 116 8.73 -17.71 -5.66
C ALA A 116 7.22 -17.77 -5.39
N ALA A 117 6.77 -17.40 -4.19
CA ALA A 117 5.36 -17.32 -3.84
C ALA A 117 4.63 -16.23 -4.66
N LYS A 118 5.22 -15.03 -4.76
CA LYS A 118 4.71 -13.93 -5.59
C LYS A 118 4.61 -14.31 -7.06
N GLU A 119 5.62 -14.98 -7.60
CA GLU A 119 5.61 -15.43 -8.98
C GLU A 119 4.56 -16.53 -9.23
N LYS A 120 4.52 -17.54 -8.36
CA LYS A 120 3.58 -18.68 -8.48
C LYS A 120 2.13 -18.22 -8.41
N GLY A 121 1.79 -17.36 -7.44
CA GLY A 121 0.45 -16.81 -7.32
C GLY A 121 0.11 -15.85 -8.46
N GLY A 122 1.04 -14.97 -8.85
CA GLY A 122 0.87 -14.03 -9.97
C GLY A 122 0.47 -14.74 -11.26
N ARG A 123 1.14 -15.85 -11.60
CA ARG A 123 0.84 -16.66 -12.78
C ARG A 123 -0.60 -17.19 -12.85
N LEU A 124 -1.27 -17.36 -11.70
CA LEU A 124 -2.63 -17.90 -11.67
C LEU A 124 -3.69 -16.87 -12.11
N PHE A 125 -3.40 -15.58 -12.04
CA PHE A 125 -4.37 -14.54 -12.39
C PHE A 125 -3.93 -13.57 -13.48
N LYS A 126 -2.63 -13.47 -13.77
CA LYS A 126 -2.11 -12.67 -14.88
C LYS A 126 -2.47 -13.29 -16.24
N ALA A 127 -3.09 -12.49 -17.10
CA ALA A 127 -3.55 -12.92 -18.42
C ALA A 127 -2.41 -13.39 -19.34
N GLU A 128 -1.22 -12.77 -19.23
CA GLU A 128 0.00 -13.15 -19.98
C GLU A 128 0.49 -14.57 -19.66
N HIS A 129 0.07 -15.13 -18.54
CA HIS A 129 0.37 -16.50 -18.12
C HIS A 129 -0.84 -17.45 -18.28
N GLY A 130 -1.90 -17.00 -18.97
CA GLY A 130 -3.15 -17.75 -19.12
C GLY A 130 -4.02 -17.76 -17.87
N GLY A 131 -3.71 -16.92 -16.88
CA GLY A 131 -4.46 -16.77 -15.64
C GLY A 131 -5.72 -15.93 -15.80
N SER A 132 -6.54 -15.91 -14.73
CA SER A 132 -7.71 -15.05 -14.63
C SER A 132 -7.97 -14.65 -13.18
N TYR A 133 -8.46 -13.41 -12.97
CA TYR A 133 -8.90 -12.92 -11.66
C TYR A 133 -10.04 -13.75 -11.03
N VAL A 134 -10.71 -14.62 -11.79
CA VAL A 134 -11.68 -15.59 -11.25
C VAL A 134 -11.09 -16.46 -10.14
N VAL A 135 -9.77 -16.68 -10.13
CA VAL A 135 -9.08 -17.44 -9.06
C VAL A 135 -9.31 -16.84 -7.66
N PHE A 136 -9.47 -15.51 -7.54
CA PHE A 136 -9.78 -14.84 -6.27
C PHE A 136 -11.20 -15.12 -5.75
N ASN A 137 -12.09 -15.59 -6.62
CA ASN A 137 -13.47 -15.97 -6.26
C ASN A 137 -13.58 -17.44 -5.83
N GLN A 138 -12.55 -18.26 -6.05
CA GLN A 138 -12.58 -19.68 -5.71
C GLN A 138 -12.57 -19.90 -4.19
N ARG A 139 -13.31 -20.91 -3.73
CA ARG A 139 -13.36 -21.31 -2.31
C ARG A 139 -13.22 -22.84 -2.18
N PRO A 140 -12.32 -23.35 -1.32
CA PRO A 140 -11.33 -22.61 -0.53
C PRO A 140 -10.36 -21.83 -1.42
N ILE A 141 -9.80 -20.73 -0.90
CA ILE A 141 -8.85 -19.91 -1.68
C ILE A 141 -7.60 -20.77 -1.93
N PRO A 142 -7.08 -20.84 -3.17
CA PRO A 142 -5.85 -21.59 -3.46
C PRO A 142 -4.68 -21.11 -2.61
N GLU A 143 -3.87 -22.05 -2.11
CA GLU A 143 -2.75 -21.75 -1.21
C GLU A 143 -1.76 -20.76 -1.85
N GLU A 144 -1.52 -20.90 -3.15
CA GLU A 144 -0.67 -20.00 -3.92
C GLU A 144 -1.15 -18.54 -3.92
N ILE A 145 -2.48 -18.34 -3.97
CA ILE A 145 -3.07 -16.99 -3.91
C ILE A 145 -2.99 -16.45 -2.48
N ILE A 146 -3.19 -17.29 -1.47
CA ILE A 146 -3.00 -16.88 -0.07
C ILE A 146 -1.57 -16.40 0.16
N LEU A 147 -0.57 -17.19 -0.25
CA LEU A 147 0.84 -16.83 -0.09
C LEU A 147 1.21 -15.57 -0.87
N TYR A 148 0.64 -15.40 -2.07
CA TYR A 148 0.78 -14.17 -2.84
C TYR A 148 0.27 -12.95 -2.07
N CYS A 149 -0.96 -13.01 -1.54
CA CYS A 149 -1.56 -11.90 -0.78
C CYS A 149 -0.79 -11.61 0.53
N VAL A 150 -0.30 -12.64 1.22
CA VAL A 150 0.57 -12.47 2.39
C VAL A 150 1.85 -11.72 1.99
N GLY A 151 2.43 -12.08 0.85
CA GLY A 151 3.62 -11.44 0.29
C GLY A 151 3.46 -9.94 0.04
N ASP A 152 2.26 -9.47 -0.31
CA ASP A 152 1.98 -8.04 -0.58
C ASP A 152 1.99 -7.17 0.69
N VAL A 153 1.68 -7.75 1.86
CA VAL A 153 1.48 -6.97 3.10
C VAL A 153 2.55 -7.22 4.16
N MET A 154 3.17 -8.41 4.19
CA MET A 154 4.03 -8.82 5.31
C MET A 154 5.29 -7.96 5.48
N CYS A 155 5.79 -7.36 4.39
CA CYS A 155 7.01 -6.55 4.40
C CYS A 155 6.74 -5.06 4.65
N LEU A 156 5.48 -4.61 4.57
CA LEU A 156 5.15 -3.18 4.60
C LEU A 156 5.50 -2.48 5.92
N PRO A 157 5.26 -3.08 7.12
CA PRO A 157 5.63 -2.43 8.38
C PRO A 157 7.13 -2.17 8.52
N GLU A 158 7.97 -3.12 8.08
CA GLU A 158 9.43 -2.98 8.15
C GLU A 158 9.92 -1.92 7.14
N LEU A 159 9.37 -1.92 5.92
CA LEU A 159 9.67 -0.89 4.92
C LEU A 159 9.30 0.50 5.43
N GLN A 160 8.09 0.64 5.98
CA GLN A 160 7.61 1.88 6.59
C GLN A 160 8.58 2.32 7.69
N ASP A 161 8.87 1.47 8.67
CA ASP A 161 9.75 1.82 9.80
C ASP A 161 11.16 2.24 9.34
N ARG A 162 11.73 1.56 8.35
CA ARG A 162 13.03 1.90 7.75
C ARG A 162 13.04 3.29 7.13
N PHE A 163 12.02 3.64 6.35
CA PHE A 163 11.93 4.96 5.75
C PHE A 163 11.56 6.04 6.78
N TRP A 164 10.76 5.70 7.78
CA TRP A 164 10.31 6.66 8.78
C TRP A 164 11.39 7.05 9.78
N LYS A 165 12.22 6.10 10.24
CA LYS A 165 13.25 6.32 11.27
C LYS A 165 14.24 7.43 10.91
N GLY A 166 14.58 7.57 9.62
CA GLY A 166 15.50 8.62 9.13
C GLY A 166 14.82 9.90 8.65
N ALA A 167 13.49 9.89 8.48
CA ALA A 167 12.78 10.98 7.84
C ALA A 167 12.53 12.18 8.77
N THR A 168 12.84 13.38 8.29
CA THR A 168 12.47 14.63 8.95
C THR A 168 10.97 14.91 8.84
N HIS A 169 10.41 15.74 9.73
CA HIS A 169 9.00 16.15 9.64
C HIS A 169 8.64 16.75 8.28
N ARG A 170 9.50 17.62 7.73
CA ARG A 170 9.28 18.26 6.42
C ARG A 170 9.25 17.24 5.27
N TRP A 171 10.08 16.21 5.34
CA TRP A 171 10.06 15.11 4.37
C TRP A 171 8.74 14.34 4.45
N ARG A 172 8.29 14.02 5.67
CA ARG A 172 7.04 13.30 5.90
C ARG A 172 5.84 14.10 5.41
N ASP A 173 5.82 15.41 5.67
CA ASP A 173 4.77 16.31 5.17
C ASP A 173 4.70 16.30 3.63
N LEU A 174 5.85 16.39 2.96
CA LEU A 174 5.93 16.36 1.49
C LEU A 174 5.41 15.03 0.92
N VAL A 175 5.81 13.90 1.48
CA VAL A 175 5.30 12.58 1.04
C VAL A 175 3.80 12.47 1.31
N ASN A 176 3.35 12.87 2.49
CA ASN A 176 1.94 12.83 2.89
C ASN A 176 1.05 13.70 1.99
N GLU A 177 1.54 14.85 1.50
CA GLU A 177 0.82 15.67 0.54
C GLU A 177 0.56 14.92 -0.78
N GLU A 178 1.56 14.23 -1.32
CA GLU A 178 1.40 13.42 -2.53
C GLU A 178 0.55 12.17 -2.27
N THR A 179 0.68 11.52 -1.12
CA THR A 179 -0.18 10.40 -0.71
C THR A 179 -1.65 10.83 -0.64
N LYS A 180 -1.95 11.99 -0.04
CA LYS A 180 -3.33 12.52 0.00
C LYS A 180 -3.88 12.79 -1.39
N LYS A 181 -3.05 13.27 -2.33
CA LYS A 181 -3.45 13.44 -3.74
C LYS A 181 -3.78 12.10 -4.39
N ARG A 182 -2.98 11.04 -4.14
CA ARG A 182 -3.25 9.68 -4.63
C ARG A 182 -4.57 9.12 -4.11
N VAL A 183 -4.86 9.29 -2.82
CA VAL A 183 -6.12 8.84 -2.19
C VAL A 183 -7.33 9.61 -2.71
N ALA A 184 -7.19 10.90 -2.98
CA ALA A 184 -8.29 11.73 -3.48
C ALA A 184 -8.53 11.59 -5.00
N ALA A 185 -7.54 11.10 -5.77
CA ALA A 185 -7.63 11.04 -7.23
C ALA A 185 -8.80 10.19 -7.76
N PRO A 186 -9.08 8.99 -7.22
CA PRO A 186 -10.21 8.16 -7.65
C PRO A 186 -11.60 8.78 -7.46
N GLN A 187 -11.73 9.79 -6.60
CA GLN A 187 -13.00 10.48 -6.36
C GLN A 187 -13.36 11.47 -7.48
N LYS A 188 -12.45 11.71 -8.43
CA LYS A 188 -12.65 12.60 -9.58
C LYS A 188 -13.17 11.82 -10.78
N SER A 189 -14.07 12.43 -11.54
CA SER A 189 -14.68 11.83 -12.75
C SER A 189 -13.69 11.48 -13.87
N GLU A 190 -12.47 12.02 -13.82
CA GLU A 190 -11.42 11.87 -14.83
C GLU A 190 -10.40 10.78 -14.48
N TYR A 191 -10.56 10.11 -13.33
CA TYR A 191 -9.58 9.13 -12.87
C TYR A 191 -9.43 7.98 -13.87
N GLN A 192 -8.19 7.76 -14.32
CA GLN A 192 -7.80 6.60 -15.09
C GLN A 192 -7.05 5.65 -14.15
N PRO A 193 -7.59 4.45 -13.86
CA PRO A 193 -6.92 3.49 -12.99
C PRO A 193 -5.66 2.92 -13.65
N HIS A 194 -5.50 3.13 -14.96
CA HIS A 194 -4.64 2.37 -15.84
C HIS A 194 -3.91 3.28 -16.82
N GLY A 195 -2.60 3.10 -16.98
CA GLY A 195 -1.79 3.88 -17.92
C GLY A 195 -0.28 3.87 -17.66
N PRO A 196 0.55 4.18 -18.66
CA PRO A 196 2.01 4.23 -18.52
C PRO A 196 2.49 5.38 -17.62
N ASP A 197 1.68 6.43 -17.46
CA ASP A 197 1.90 7.53 -16.53
C ASP A 197 1.94 7.08 -15.06
N ARG A 198 1.39 5.91 -14.75
CA ARG A 198 1.37 5.33 -13.40
C ARG A 198 2.77 4.95 -12.89
N ALA A 199 3.72 4.71 -13.80
CA ALA A 199 5.12 4.46 -13.48
C ALA A 199 5.89 5.74 -13.13
N VAL A 200 5.41 6.92 -13.53
CA VAL A 200 6.13 8.18 -13.33
C VAL A 200 5.88 8.69 -11.92
N ALA A 201 6.94 9.13 -11.24
CA ALA A 201 6.80 9.69 -9.90
C ALA A 201 6.11 11.07 -9.93
N PRO A 202 5.32 11.42 -8.90
CA PRO A 202 4.49 12.63 -8.93
C PRO A 202 5.24 13.92 -8.56
N TRP A 203 6.57 13.84 -8.34
CA TRP A 203 7.35 14.96 -7.83
C TRP A 203 7.45 16.11 -8.84
N THR A 204 7.05 17.31 -8.44
CA THR A 204 7.28 18.52 -9.22
C THR A 204 8.77 18.88 -9.29
N GLU A 205 9.16 19.80 -10.18
CA GLU A 205 10.53 20.29 -10.26
C GLU A 205 11.02 20.89 -8.93
N ASP A 206 10.18 21.69 -8.26
CA ASP A 206 10.50 22.26 -6.96
C ASP A 206 10.60 21.19 -5.86
N GLN A 207 9.72 20.19 -5.84
CA GLN A 207 9.79 19.08 -4.89
C GLN A 207 11.06 18.26 -5.11
N ASN A 208 11.41 17.99 -6.37
CA ASN A 208 12.63 17.28 -6.72
C ASN A 208 13.89 18.04 -6.28
N ARG A 209 13.95 19.36 -6.47
CA ARG A 209 15.05 20.19 -5.97
C ARG A 209 15.20 20.07 -4.45
N VAL A 210 14.08 20.14 -3.72
CA VAL A 210 14.09 20.01 -2.25
C VAL A 210 14.51 18.61 -1.80
N LEU A 211 14.05 17.56 -2.48
CA LEU A 211 14.46 16.19 -2.21
C LEU A 211 15.95 15.96 -2.49
N ASP A 212 16.49 16.54 -3.57
CA ASP A 212 17.93 16.51 -3.86
C ASP A 212 18.74 17.20 -2.77
N GLU A 213 18.29 18.35 -2.27
CA GLU A 213 18.93 19.05 -1.14
C GLU A 213 18.91 18.21 0.15
N TRP A 214 17.79 17.55 0.46
CA TRP A 214 17.65 16.74 1.67
C TRP A 214 18.43 15.42 1.62
N ASN A 215 18.54 14.82 0.43
CA ASN A 215 19.25 13.56 0.23
C ASN A 215 20.71 13.75 -0.20
N TYR A 216 21.19 15.00 -0.23
CA TYR A 216 22.57 15.31 -0.60
C TYR A 216 23.56 14.68 0.39
N VAL A 217 24.44 13.83 -0.15
CA VAL A 217 25.59 13.31 0.57
C VAL A 217 26.83 13.98 -0.03
N PRO A 218 27.56 14.82 0.73
CA PRO A 218 28.80 15.39 0.21
C PRO A 218 29.77 14.28 -0.18
N PRO A 219 30.49 14.41 -1.30
CA PRO A 219 31.53 13.43 -1.65
C PRO A 219 32.51 13.31 -0.47
N PRO A 220 33.03 12.10 -0.20
CA PRO A 220 34.08 11.93 0.80
C PRO A 220 35.16 12.98 0.56
N ARG A 221 35.53 13.75 1.60
CA ARG A 221 36.66 14.66 1.48
C ARG A 221 37.91 13.83 1.24
N ASP A 222 38.40 13.82 0.01
CA ASP A 222 39.67 13.21 -0.35
C ASP A 222 40.79 13.85 0.46
N TYR A 223 41.30 13.12 1.44
CA TYR A 223 42.59 13.40 2.05
C TYR A 223 43.72 12.56 1.44
N PHE A 224 43.45 11.73 0.43
CA PHE A 224 44.47 10.97 -0.28
C PHE A 224 44.10 10.81 -1.75
N GLU A 225 44.84 11.50 -2.61
CA GLU A 225 45.00 11.13 -4.03
C GLU A 225 45.57 9.71 -4.09
N GLU A 226 44.91 8.79 -4.80
CA GLU A 226 45.52 7.85 -5.75
C GLU A 226 44.49 6.84 -6.30
N ASP A 227 44.15 7.04 -7.58
CA ASP A 227 43.79 6.06 -8.61
C ASP A 227 43.30 4.67 -8.16
N TRP A 228 41.98 4.50 -8.04
CA TRP A 228 41.33 3.21 -8.27
C TRP A 228 40.01 3.38 -9.02
N PHE A 229 40.04 2.94 -10.28
CA PHE A 229 38.96 2.76 -11.25
C PHE A 229 37.53 2.81 -10.69
N GLU A 230 36.77 3.81 -11.12
CA GLU A 230 35.31 3.83 -11.07
C GLU A 230 34.77 2.63 -11.86
N GLU A 231 34.25 1.62 -11.16
CA GLU A 231 33.33 0.65 -11.78
C GLU A 231 32.01 1.37 -12.03
N ASP A 232 31.90 1.86 -13.26
CA ASP A 232 30.72 2.38 -13.93
C ASP A 232 29.62 1.31 -13.92
N TRP A 233 28.72 1.38 -12.94
CA TRP A 233 27.52 0.54 -12.87
C TRP A 233 26.49 1.02 -13.89
N HIS A 234 26.73 0.70 -15.16
CA HIS A 234 25.69 0.63 -16.17
C HIS A 234 24.76 -0.55 -15.84
N ASP A 235 23.68 -0.27 -15.10
CA ASP A 235 22.56 -1.21 -14.92
C ASP A 235 21.63 -1.11 -16.14
N ASP A 236 22.14 -1.53 -17.31
CA ASP A 236 21.33 -1.87 -18.48
C ASP A 236 20.79 -3.30 -18.30
N ARG A 237 19.80 -3.45 -17.43
CA ARG A 237 18.86 -4.58 -17.48
C ARG A 237 17.44 -4.04 -17.56
N ASP A 238 17.05 -3.89 -18.81
CA ASP A 238 15.68 -3.71 -19.30
C ASP A 238 14.84 -4.95 -18.97
N ASP A 239 14.51 -5.14 -17.69
CA ASP A 239 13.43 -6.00 -17.24
C ASP A 239 12.31 -5.08 -16.73
N ASN A 240 11.51 -4.57 -17.68
CA ASN A 240 10.25 -3.90 -17.42
C ASN A 240 9.25 -4.88 -16.79
N ASP A 241 9.42 -5.22 -15.51
CA ASP A 241 8.36 -5.80 -14.68
C ASP A 241 7.46 -4.66 -14.19
N PHE A 242 6.97 -3.85 -15.15
CA PHE A 242 5.80 -3.01 -14.93
C PHE A 242 4.67 -4.01 -14.70
N GLU A 243 4.43 -4.28 -13.43
CA GLU A 243 3.37 -5.12 -12.92
C GLU A 243 2.03 -4.50 -13.38
N ASP A 244 1.62 -4.86 -14.61
CA ASP A 244 0.46 -4.38 -15.37
C ASP A 244 -0.83 -5.00 -14.82
N TRP A 245 -1.06 -4.83 -13.51
CA TRP A 245 -2.34 -5.16 -12.86
C TRP A 245 -3.45 -4.20 -13.30
N THR A 246 -3.09 -3.17 -14.06
CA THR A 246 -3.94 -2.11 -14.54
C THR A 246 -4.47 -2.34 -15.95
N ARG A 247 -4.82 -3.55 -16.35
CA ARG A 247 -5.30 -3.77 -17.73
C ARG A 247 -6.41 -4.78 -17.90
N ALA A 248 -6.90 -5.35 -16.82
CA ALA A 248 -8.09 -6.19 -16.86
C ALA A 248 -9.32 -5.33 -16.54
N ASP A 249 -10.25 -5.24 -17.49
CA ASP A 249 -11.57 -4.66 -17.24
C ASP A 249 -12.22 -5.37 -16.05
N TRP A 250 -12.44 -4.62 -14.96
CA TRP A 250 -13.14 -5.11 -13.78
C TRP A 250 -14.58 -5.48 -14.16
N GLN A 251 -14.93 -6.77 -14.09
CA GLN A 251 -16.23 -7.28 -14.56
C GLN A 251 -17.38 -7.15 -13.53
N GLY A 252 -17.17 -6.42 -12.44
CA GLY A 252 -18.16 -6.29 -11.37
C GLY A 252 -18.35 -7.56 -10.53
N PRO A 253 -18.93 -7.46 -9.32
CA PRO A 253 -19.42 -8.63 -8.62
C PRO A 253 -20.66 -9.18 -9.36
N PRO A 254 -20.78 -10.51 -9.57
CA PRO A 254 -22.00 -11.09 -10.12
C PRO A 254 -23.16 -10.94 -9.13
N SER A 255 -24.33 -10.61 -9.68
CA SER A 255 -25.63 -10.51 -9.02
C SER A 255 -26.04 -11.77 -8.26
#